data_AF-A0A1T5DDJ6-F1
#
_entry.id   AF-A0A1T5DDJ6-F1
#
_cell.length_a   1.000
_cell.length_b   1.000
_cell.length_c   1.000
_cell.angle_alpha   90.00
_cell.angle_beta   90.00
_cell.angle_gamma   90.00
#
_symmetry.space_group_name_H-M   'P 1'
#
loop_
_entity.id
_entity.type
_entity.pdbx_description
1 polymer ?
#
loop_
_entity_poly.entity_id
_entity_poly.type
_entity_poly.pdbx_seq_one_letter_code
_entity_poly.pdbx_strand_id
1 'polypeptide(L)'
;MTFRQAFVIISIFLLFSSCEKTQTNLEFEQSVAYEIFPALMDELHYDTRLGPPPPPAPIYDANENLIGYDTIMAERTMTEWQMQLAGFKADSVKLVIAVDDSTRLLKKEEREELLKYFSDKNLILDTSNQTKNYKIKLNRLKADPKLKFKYRSEFPAGSEIWSEEYDFNLSGTTGFSRIQFDTTKSYGILHSGFGCGKLCGTGFRIFIKKENGKWIIEKMILIEIA
;
A
#
# COMPACT_ATOMS: atom_id res chain seq x y z
N MET A 1 -30.26 -25.26 42.95
CA MET A 1 -28.86 -24.79 42.98
C MET A 1 -28.81 -23.55 43.86
N THR A 2 -28.05 -23.56 44.96
CA THR A 2 -27.99 -22.41 45.87
C THR A 2 -27.15 -21.28 45.28
N PHE A 3 -27.38 -20.04 45.69
CA PHE A 3 -26.66 -18.85 45.18
C PHE A 3 -25.13 -19.00 45.29
N ARG A 4 -24.65 -19.70 46.33
CA ARG A 4 -23.24 -20.08 46.51
C ARG A 4 -22.72 -21.06 45.46
N GLN A 5 -23.52 -22.06 45.08
CA GLN A 5 -23.16 -23.01 44.02
C GLN A 5 -23.10 -22.33 42.65
N ALA A 6 -24.02 -21.40 42.37
CA ALA A 6 -24.00 -20.59 41.16
C ALA A 6 -22.74 -19.70 41.05
N PHE A 7 -22.34 -19.07 42.16
CA PHE A 7 -21.18 -18.18 42.20
C PHE A 7 -19.85 -18.92 41.97
N VAL A 8 -19.72 -20.14 42.52
CA VAL A 8 -18.56 -21.01 42.30
C VAL A 8 -18.47 -21.46 40.84
N ILE A 9 -19.60 -21.84 40.23
CA ILE A 9 -19.64 -22.25 38.82
C ILE A 9 -19.27 -21.09 37.89
N ILE A 10 -19.77 -19.87 38.15
CA ILE A 10 -19.45 -18.66 37.38
C ILE A 10 -17.97 -18.27 37.51
N SER A 11 -17.40 -18.37 38.72
CA SER A 11 -15.98 -18.06 38.97
C SER A 11 -15.05 -19.05 38.26
N ILE A 12 -15.44 -20.33 38.18
CA ILE A 12 -14.70 -21.35 37.44
C ILE A 12 -14.79 -21.10 35.92
N PHE A 13 -15.95 -20.67 35.41
CA PHE A 13 -16.13 -20.37 33.97
C PHE A 13 -15.32 -19.15 33.51
N LEU A 14 -15.11 -18.16 34.38
CA LEU A 14 -14.28 -16.99 34.09
C LEU A 14 -12.78 -17.33 34.01
N LEU A 15 -12.32 -18.33 34.78
CA LEU A 15 -10.92 -18.80 34.75
C LEU A 15 -10.59 -19.60 33.48
N PHE A 16 -11.57 -20.24 32.85
CA PHE A 16 -11.39 -20.99 31.59
C PHE A 16 -11.53 -20.14 30.32
N SER A 17 -11.90 -18.85 30.44
CA SER A 17 -12.11 -17.97 29.28
C SER A 17 -10.87 -17.18 28.85
N SER A 18 -9.74 -17.30 29.55
CA SER A 18 -8.47 -16.64 29.20
C SER A 18 -7.54 -17.57 28.42
N CYS A 19 -8.04 -18.13 27.32
CA CYS A 19 -7.17 -18.75 26.33
C CYS A 19 -6.84 -17.68 25.27
N GLU A 20 -5.80 -16.88 25.52
CA GLU A 20 -5.21 -16.04 24.49
C GLU A 20 -4.68 -16.96 23.39
N LYS A 21 -5.39 -17.07 22.27
CA LYS A 21 -4.83 -17.71 21.08
C LYS A 21 -3.58 -16.92 20.68
N THR A 22 -2.41 -17.50 20.90
CA THR A 22 -1.15 -16.95 20.42
C THR A 22 -1.18 -16.94 18.90
N GLN A 23 -1.36 -15.76 18.31
CA GLN A 23 -1.33 -15.55 16.87
C GLN A 23 0.04 -15.96 16.32
N THR A 24 0.05 -16.74 15.23
CA THR A 24 1.33 -17.10 14.57
C THR A 24 1.98 -15.87 13.95
N ASN A 25 3.30 -15.90 13.71
CA ASN A 25 4.00 -14.79 13.06
C ASN A 25 3.43 -14.46 11.67
N LEU A 26 2.99 -15.48 10.92
CA LEU A 26 2.37 -15.27 9.61
C LEU A 26 0.98 -14.64 9.71
N GLU A 27 0.14 -15.09 10.65
CA GLU A 27 -1.16 -14.46 10.88
C GLU A 27 -1.01 -13.01 11.34
N PHE A 28 0.01 -12.73 12.16
CA PHE A 28 0.38 -11.39 12.61
C PHE A 28 0.78 -10.50 11.43
N GLU A 29 1.74 -10.95 10.63
CA GLU A 29 2.17 -10.23 9.43
C GLU A 29 1.00 -9.94 8.49
N GLN A 30 0.14 -10.94 8.24
CA GLN A 30 -1.06 -10.76 7.44
C GLN A 30 -1.98 -9.69 8.03
N SER A 31 -2.24 -9.71 9.35
CA SER A 31 -3.07 -8.67 9.97
C SER A 31 -2.50 -7.28 9.75
N VAL A 32 -1.17 -7.10 9.89
CA VAL A 32 -0.51 -5.81 9.64
C VAL A 32 -0.65 -5.41 8.17
N ALA A 33 -0.38 -6.32 7.24
CA ALA A 33 -0.48 -6.04 5.79
C ALA A 33 -1.87 -5.54 5.40
N TYR A 34 -2.95 -6.17 5.90
CA TYR A 34 -4.32 -5.73 5.62
C TYR A 34 -4.73 -4.47 6.39
N GLU A 35 -4.11 -4.20 7.54
CA GLU A 35 -4.36 -2.98 8.33
C GLU A 35 -3.78 -1.74 7.62
N ILE A 36 -2.56 -1.83 7.08
CA ILE A 36 -1.90 -0.71 6.39
C ILE A 36 -2.35 -0.52 4.94
N PHE A 37 -2.95 -1.55 4.32
CA PHE A 37 -3.31 -1.54 2.90
C PHE A 37 -4.18 -0.33 2.46
N PRO A 38 -5.17 0.16 3.24
CA PRO A 38 -5.91 1.37 2.87
C PRO A 38 -5.00 2.58 2.73
N ALA A 39 -4.18 2.88 3.76
CA ALA A 39 -3.27 4.01 3.74
C ALA A 39 -2.22 3.87 2.62
N LEU A 40 -1.80 2.63 2.34
CA LEU A 40 -0.91 2.35 1.23
C LEU A 40 -1.54 2.67 -0.12
N MET A 41 -2.81 2.29 -0.30
CA MET A 41 -3.55 2.62 -1.53
C MET A 41 -3.82 4.11 -1.66
N ASP A 42 -4.11 4.82 -0.56
CA ASP A 42 -4.32 6.27 -0.57
C ASP A 42 -3.08 7.03 -1.05
N GLU A 43 -1.87 6.51 -0.78
CA GLU A 43 -0.59 7.10 -1.22
C GLU A 43 -0.17 6.63 -2.62
N LEU A 44 -0.41 5.36 -2.97
CA LEU A 44 0.07 4.77 -4.22
C LEU A 44 -0.86 4.96 -5.41
N HIS A 45 -2.18 4.93 -5.18
CA HIS A 45 -3.16 4.99 -6.26
C HIS A 45 -3.40 6.42 -6.69
N TYR A 46 -3.50 6.62 -7.99
CA TYR A 46 -4.10 7.80 -8.56
C TYR A 46 -4.99 7.40 -9.73
N ASP A 47 -5.99 8.24 -10.02
CA ASP A 47 -6.93 7.99 -11.10
C ASP A 47 -6.27 8.29 -12.46
N THR A 48 -5.91 7.23 -13.18
CA THR A 48 -5.18 7.32 -14.46
C THR A 48 -6.02 7.88 -15.60
N ARG A 49 -7.33 8.09 -15.41
CA ARG A 49 -8.19 8.79 -16.38
C ARG A 49 -7.83 10.27 -16.50
N LEU A 50 -7.13 10.81 -15.49
CA LEU A 50 -6.53 12.13 -15.54
C LEU A 50 -5.01 12.02 -15.57
N GLY A 51 -4.40 12.42 -16.69
CA GLY A 51 -2.94 12.57 -16.75
C GLY A 51 -2.45 13.67 -15.81
N PRO A 52 -1.19 13.63 -15.35
CA PRO A 52 -0.61 14.74 -14.58
C PRO A 52 -0.65 16.04 -15.41
N PRO A 53 -0.77 17.22 -14.76
CA PRO A 53 -0.76 18.47 -15.47
C PRO A 53 0.60 18.66 -16.19
N PRO A 54 0.62 19.24 -17.40
CA PRO A 54 1.86 19.50 -18.11
C PRO A 54 2.76 20.45 -17.32
N PRO A 55 4.09 20.34 -17.46
CA PRO A 55 5.01 21.29 -16.85
C PRO A 55 4.81 22.70 -17.42
N PRO A 56 5.12 23.76 -16.67
CA PRO A 56 5.06 25.13 -17.15
C PRO A 56 5.88 25.33 -18.43
N ALA A 57 5.32 26.06 -19.39
CA ALA A 57 6.00 26.32 -20.66
C ALA A 57 7.23 27.23 -20.42
N PRO A 58 8.42 26.90 -20.95
CA PRO A 58 9.59 27.77 -20.87
C PRO A 58 9.41 29.02 -21.73
N ILE A 59 9.92 30.15 -21.25
CA ILE A 59 9.94 31.44 -21.93
C ILE A 59 11.38 31.75 -22.31
N TYR A 60 11.61 32.07 -23.59
CA TYR A 60 12.93 32.37 -24.14
C TYR A 60 13.05 33.83 -24.57
N ASP A 61 14.27 34.38 -24.53
CA ASP A 61 14.57 35.67 -25.16
C ASP A 61 14.78 35.53 -26.68
N ALA A 62 15.08 36.63 -27.36
CA ALA A 62 15.32 36.65 -28.81
C ALA A 62 16.56 35.85 -29.26
N ASN A 63 17.45 35.49 -28.34
CA ASN A 63 18.65 34.69 -28.58
C ASN A 63 18.48 33.24 -28.10
N GLU A 64 17.24 32.80 -27.85
CA GLU A 64 16.89 31.46 -27.37
C GLU A 64 17.44 31.11 -25.96
N ASN A 65 17.78 32.11 -25.14
CA ASN A 65 18.13 31.86 -23.74
C ASN A 65 16.87 31.69 -22.89
N LEU A 66 16.84 30.69 -22.01
CA LEU A 66 15.76 30.51 -21.04
C LEU A 66 15.74 31.68 -20.05
N ILE A 67 14.65 32.43 -20.02
CA ILE A 67 14.47 33.60 -19.14
C ILE A 67 13.36 33.41 -18.10
N GLY A 68 12.56 32.34 -18.20
CA GLY A 68 11.55 32.03 -17.21
C GLY A 68 10.59 30.93 -17.65
N TYR A 69 9.46 30.85 -16.95
CA TYR A 69 8.36 29.93 -17.25
C TYR A 69 7.03 30.67 -17.17
N ASP A 70 6.07 30.29 -18.00
CA ASP A 70 4.71 30.84 -17.94
C ASP A 70 3.96 30.27 -16.74
N THR A 71 4.03 30.99 -15.62
CA THR A 71 3.36 30.62 -14.37
C THR A 71 1.85 30.89 -14.42
N ILE A 72 1.40 31.89 -15.18
CA ILE A 72 -0.02 32.25 -15.28
C ILE A 72 -0.80 31.12 -15.96
N MET A 73 -0.27 30.60 -17.07
CA MET A 73 -0.89 29.46 -17.75
C MET A 73 -0.80 28.20 -16.89
N ALA A 74 0.33 27.96 -16.22
CA ALA A 74 0.50 26.82 -15.33
C ALA A 74 -0.52 26.81 -14.17
N GLU A 75 -0.78 27.96 -13.54
CA GLU A 75 -1.78 28.10 -12.46
C GLU A 75 -3.20 27.81 -12.95
N ARG A 76 -3.56 28.28 -14.15
CA ARG A 76 -4.87 27.98 -14.75
C ARG A 76 -5.02 26.50 -15.06
N THR A 77 -4.03 25.89 -15.71
CA THR A 77 -4.02 24.46 -16.01
C THR A 77 -4.08 23.61 -14.74
N MET A 78 -3.36 24.00 -13.69
CA MET A 78 -3.43 23.34 -12.38
C MET A 78 -4.83 23.43 -11.77
N THR A 79 -5.48 24.59 -11.86
CA THR A 79 -6.84 24.79 -11.34
C THR A 79 -7.86 23.92 -12.09
N GLU A 80 -7.80 23.89 -13.43
CA GLU A 80 -8.65 23.05 -14.26
C GLU A 80 -8.43 21.56 -13.98
N TRP A 81 -7.16 21.14 -13.84
CA TRP A 81 -6.80 19.78 -13.47
C TRP A 81 -7.36 19.39 -12.09
N GLN A 82 -7.27 20.27 -11.09
CA GLN A 82 -7.84 20.03 -9.76
C GLN A 82 -9.37 19.91 -9.81
N MET A 83 -10.05 20.71 -10.63
CA MET A 83 -11.50 20.61 -10.82
C MET A 83 -11.89 19.26 -11.46
N GLN A 84 -11.15 18.81 -12.49
CA GLN A 84 -11.38 17.51 -13.11
C GLN A 84 -11.12 16.36 -12.14
N LEU A 85 -10.03 16.44 -11.38
CA LEU A 85 -9.71 15.45 -10.35
C LEU A 85 -10.82 15.35 -9.30
N ALA A 86 -11.37 16.49 -8.85
CA ALA A 86 -12.50 16.51 -7.93
C ALA A 86 -13.76 15.86 -8.54
N GLY A 87 -14.02 16.11 -9.82
CA GLY A 87 -15.09 15.45 -10.58
C GLY A 87 -14.90 13.93 -10.64
N PHE A 88 -13.70 13.46 -10.95
CA PHE A 88 -13.38 12.02 -10.97
C PHE A 88 -13.44 11.39 -9.58
N LYS A 89 -13.07 12.09 -8.51
CA LYS A 89 -13.26 11.60 -7.15
C LYS A 89 -14.75 11.41 -6.82
N ALA A 90 -15.60 12.35 -7.25
CA ALA A 90 -17.03 12.32 -6.97
C ALA A 90 -17.85 11.39 -7.88
N ASP A 91 -17.32 10.95 -9.03
CA ASP A 91 -18.08 10.09 -9.95
C ASP A 91 -18.31 8.67 -9.40
N SER A 92 -19.18 7.90 -10.08
CA SER A 92 -19.54 6.53 -9.69
C SER A 92 -18.70 5.44 -10.35
N VAL A 93 -17.72 5.82 -11.18
CA VAL A 93 -16.94 4.87 -11.98
C VAL A 93 -16.14 3.95 -11.07
N LYS A 94 -16.25 2.65 -11.32
CA LYS A 94 -15.46 1.64 -10.63
C LYS A 94 -14.15 1.44 -11.35
N LEU A 95 -13.08 1.45 -10.58
CA LEU A 95 -11.71 1.31 -11.03
C LEU A 95 -11.21 -0.07 -10.61
N VAL A 96 -10.82 -0.88 -11.57
CA VAL A 96 -10.28 -2.22 -11.31
C VAL A 96 -8.77 -2.12 -11.14
N ILE A 97 -8.26 -2.69 -10.05
CA ILE A 97 -6.83 -2.84 -9.76
C ILE A 97 -6.51 -4.32 -9.80
N ALA A 98 -5.54 -4.70 -10.62
CA ALA A 98 -5.00 -6.04 -10.67
C ALA A 98 -3.97 -6.23 -9.54
N VAL A 99 -4.24 -7.15 -8.61
CA VAL A 99 -3.38 -7.39 -7.44
C VAL A 99 -2.58 -8.67 -7.63
N ASP A 100 -1.28 -8.63 -7.35
CA ASP A 100 -0.44 -9.83 -7.33
C ASP A 100 -1.11 -10.97 -6.53
N ASP A 101 -1.09 -12.17 -7.09
CA ASP A 101 -1.74 -13.33 -6.48
C ASP A 101 -1.18 -13.66 -5.09
N SER A 102 0.11 -13.41 -4.90
CA SER A 102 0.84 -13.70 -3.68
C SER A 102 1.86 -12.61 -3.39
N THR A 103 2.26 -12.50 -2.13
CA THR A 103 3.28 -11.53 -1.74
C THR A 103 4.60 -11.79 -2.46
N ARG A 104 5.33 -10.72 -2.78
CA ARG A 104 6.74 -10.84 -3.18
C ARG A 104 7.61 -11.26 -1.99
N LEU A 105 8.72 -11.93 -2.24
CA LEU A 105 9.71 -12.15 -1.17
C LEU A 105 10.42 -10.84 -0.86
N LEU A 106 10.72 -10.60 0.42
CA LEU A 106 11.51 -9.44 0.81
C LEU A 106 13.00 -9.75 0.59
N LYS A 107 13.73 -8.83 -0.05
CA LYS A 107 15.16 -9.00 -0.26
C LYS A 107 15.92 -8.86 1.06
N LYS A 108 17.09 -9.48 1.19
CA LYS A 108 17.83 -9.51 2.46
C LYS A 108 18.35 -8.13 2.88
N GLU A 109 18.65 -7.28 1.90
CA GLU A 109 19.17 -5.92 2.06
C GLU A 109 18.16 -5.02 2.80
N GLU A 110 16.87 -5.34 2.71
CA GLU A 110 15.80 -4.61 3.43
C GLU A 110 15.93 -4.72 4.94
N ARG A 111 16.54 -5.80 5.43
CA ARG A 111 16.83 -5.97 6.86
C ARG A 111 17.82 -4.91 7.33
N GLU A 112 18.84 -4.62 6.54
CA GLU A 112 19.85 -3.61 6.84
C GLU A 112 19.26 -2.20 6.75
N GLU A 113 18.42 -1.94 5.74
CA GLU A 113 17.72 -0.66 5.60
C GLU A 113 16.77 -0.37 6.77
N LEU A 114 16.06 -1.38 7.30
CA LEU A 114 15.24 -1.24 8.50
C LEU A 114 16.08 -0.83 9.72
N LEU A 115 17.21 -1.51 9.96
CA LEU A 115 18.11 -1.20 11.08
C LEU A 115 18.73 0.18 10.93
N LYS A 116 19.10 0.58 9.71
CA LYS A 116 19.67 1.89 9.42
C LYS A 116 18.66 3.02 9.67
N TYR A 117 17.44 2.87 9.16
CA TYR A 117 16.41 3.88 9.30
C TYR A 117 16.00 4.12 10.76
N PHE A 118 15.88 3.04 11.55
CA PHE A 118 15.57 3.11 12.99
C PHE A 118 16.81 2.87 13.87
N SER A 119 17.96 3.39 13.47
CA SER A 119 19.23 3.16 14.17
C SER A 119 19.22 3.70 15.61
N ASP A 120 18.47 4.76 15.88
CA ASP A 120 18.28 5.33 17.22
C ASP A 120 17.46 4.44 18.15
N LYS A 121 16.75 3.44 17.62
CA LYS A 121 15.88 2.53 18.38
C LYS A 121 16.57 1.24 18.82
N ASN A 122 17.78 0.97 18.35
CA ASN A 122 18.53 -0.27 18.63
C ASN A 122 17.70 -1.54 18.37
N LEU A 123 17.06 -1.61 17.19
CA LEU A 123 16.17 -2.71 16.84
C LEU A 123 16.90 -4.06 16.81
N ILE A 124 16.20 -5.11 17.25
CA ILE A 124 16.60 -6.50 17.05
C ILE A 124 15.57 -7.10 16.09
N LEU A 125 16.02 -7.64 14.96
CA LEU A 125 15.11 -8.21 13.97
C LEU A 125 14.54 -9.55 14.43
N ASP A 126 13.27 -9.80 14.10
CA ASP A 126 12.68 -11.11 14.33
C ASP A 126 13.32 -12.20 13.45
N THR A 127 13.10 -13.46 13.83
CA THR A 127 13.55 -14.65 13.09
C THR A 127 12.44 -15.28 12.26
N SER A 128 11.43 -14.49 11.89
CA SER A 128 10.30 -14.98 11.10
C SER A 128 10.77 -15.57 9.77
N ASN A 129 10.21 -16.72 9.38
CA ASN A 129 10.58 -17.34 8.11
C ASN A 129 9.93 -16.58 6.94
N GLN A 130 10.76 -15.89 6.17
CA GLN A 130 10.36 -15.10 5.00
C GLN A 130 10.73 -15.75 3.67
N THR A 131 11.11 -17.03 3.67
CA THR A 131 11.53 -17.73 2.44
C THR A 131 10.37 -18.18 1.53
N LYS A 132 9.13 -18.05 2.00
CA LYS A 132 7.92 -18.43 1.25
C LYS A 132 7.00 -17.23 1.09
N ASN A 133 6.33 -17.12 -0.04
CA ASN A 133 5.23 -16.17 -0.19
C ASN A 133 3.94 -16.71 0.44
N TYR A 134 2.94 -15.85 0.58
CA TYR A 134 1.57 -16.28 0.88
C TYR A 134 0.58 -15.63 -0.08
N LYS A 135 -0.54 -16.32 -0.32
CA LYS A 135 -1.62 -15.82 -1.17
C LYS A 135 -2.29 -14.60 -0.55
N ILE A 136 -2.42 -13.53 -1.33
CA ILE A 136 -3.15 -12.33 -0.90
C ILE A 136 -4.65 -12.63 -0.98
N LYS A 137 -5.39 -12.31 0.08
CA LYS A 137 -6.84 -12.53 0.14
C LYS A 137 -7.54 -11.23 -0.25
N LEU A 138 -7.98 -11.12 -1.50
CA LEU A 138 -8.59 -9.89 -2.03
C LEU A 138 -9.78 -9.39 -1.19
N ASN A 139 -10.57 -10.29 -0.63
CA ASN A 139 -11.72 -9.95 0.22
C ASN A 139 -11.34 -9.29 1.56
N ARG A 140 -10.06 -9.34 1.96
CA ARG A 140 -9.55 -8.65 3.15
C ARG A 140 -8.95 -7.28 2.83
N LEU A 141 -8.70 -6.98 1.56
CA LEU A 141 -8.20 -5.69 1.13
C LEU A 141 -9.30 -4.64 1.30
N LYS A 142 -8.94 -3.52 1.92
CA LYS A 142 -9.80 -2.36 2.13
C LYS A 142 -9.14 -1.14 1.50
N ALA A 143 -9.91 -0.34 0.79
CA ALA A 143 -9.47 0.92 0.19
C ALA A 143 -10.73 1.74 -0.16
N ASP A 144 -10.56 2.80 -0.94
CA ASP A 144 -11.68 3.54 -1.51
C ASP A 144 -12.73 2.60 -2.15
N PRO A 145 -14.04 2.75 -1.86
CA PRO A 145 -15.11 1.88 -2.40
C PRO A 145 -15.25 1.84 -3.93
N LYS A 146 -14.63 2.78 -4.65
CA LYS A 146 -14.52 2.79 -6.11
C LYS A 146 -13.52 1.77 -6.62
N LEU A 147 -12.52 1.43 -5.81
CA LEU A 147 -11.53 0.42 -6.15
C LEU A 147 -12.14 -0.98 -6.02
N LYS A 148 -11.91 -1.78 -7.07
CA LYS A 148 -12.27 -3.19 -7.15
C LYS A 148 -11.02 -3.99 -7.44
N PHE A 149 -10.81 -5.05 -6.68
CA PHE A 149 -9.61 -5.87 -6.78
C PHE A 149 -9.91 -7.16 -7.54
N LYS A 150 -9.06 -7.49 -8.50
CA LYS A 150 -9.00 -8.79 -9.19
C LYS A 150 -7.57 -9.31 -9.11
N TYR A 151 -7.38 -10.63 -9.20
CA TYR A 151 -6.03 -11.18 -9.21
C TYR A 151 -5.31 -10.84 -10.50
N ARG A 152 -4.00 -10.61 -10.43
CA ARG A 152 -3.16 -10.31 -11.60
C ARG A 152 -3.15 -11.46 -12.59
N SER A 153 -3.27 -12.69 -12.13
CA SER A 153 -3.36 -13.88 -12.97
C SER A 153 -4.65 -13.98 -13.80
N GLU A 154 -5.68 -13.18 -13.50
CA GLU A 154 -6.92 -13.11 -14.31
C GLU A 154 -6.74 -12.29 -15.60
N PHE A 155 -5.57 -11.68 -15.80
CA PHE A 155 -5.26 -10.79 -16.92
C PHE A 155 -4.07 -11.31 -17.74
N PRO A 156 -3.92 -10.89 -19.00
CA PRO A 156 -2.76 -11.20 -19.83
C PRO A 156 -1.44 -10.89 -19.10
N ALA A 157 -0.43 -11.75 -19.25
CA ALA A 157 0.88 -11.52 -18.66
C ALA A 157 1.55 -10.27 -19.26
N GLY A 158 2.59 -9.75 -18.61
CA GLY A 158 3.42 -8.69 -19.18
C GLY A 158 2.69 -7.36 -19.40
N SER A 159 2.99 -6.75 -20.54
CA SER A 159 2.53 -5.41 -20.95
C SER A 159 1.17 -5.44 -21.68
N GLU A 160 0.72 -6.64 -22.04
CA GLU A 160 -0.48 -6.96 -22.77
C GLU A 160 -1.73 -6.60 -21.97
N ILE A 161 -1.66 -6.67 -20.64
CA ILE A 161 -2.72 -6.18 -19.73
C ILE A 161 -3.12 -4.73 -20.01
N TRP A 162 -2.21 -3.90 -20.51
CA TRP A 162 -2.48 -2.49 -20.80
C TRP A 162 -3.04 -2.24 -22.20
N SER A 163 -3.04 -3.26 -23.06
CA SER A 163 -3.42 -3.13 -24.48
C SER A 163 -4.76 -3.78 -24.77
N GLU A 164 -5.32 -4.55 -23.83
CA GLU A 164 -6.62 -5.17 -24.00
C GLU A 164 -7.76 -4.21 -23.70
N GLU A 165 -8.86 -4.41 -24.43
CA GLU A 165 -10.12 -3.73 -24.16
C GLU A 165 -10.91 -4.51 -23.11
N TYR A 166 -11.19 -3.85 -22.00
CA TYR A 166 -12.03 -4.38 -20.93
C TYR A 166 -13.37 -3.66 -20.89
N ASP A 167 -14.41 -4.34 -20.41
CA ASP A 167 -15.71 -3.76 -20.08
C ASP A 167 -15.69 -2.92 -18.78
N PHE A 168 -14.51 -2.75 -18.18
CA PHE A 168 -14.25 -1.96 -16.99
C PHE A 168 -13.00 -1.09 -17.15
N ASN A 169 -12.86 -0.07 -16.29
CA ASN A 169 -11.67 0.77 -16.25
C ASN A 169 -10.56 0.08 -15.45
N LEU A 170 -9.58 -0.52 -16.13
CA LEU A 170 -8.35 -0.96 -15.49
C LEU A 170 -7.54 0.28 -15.08
N SER A 171 -7.48 0.55 -13.78
CA SER A 171 -6.77 1.72 -13.25
C SER A 171 -5.32 1.43 -12.91
N GLY A 172 -4.95 0.16 -12.71
CA GLY A 172 -3.56 -0.17 -12.44
C GLY A 172 -3.32 -1.59 -11.94
N THR A 173 -2.07 -1.86 -11.60
CA THR A 173 -1.61 -3.08 -10.93
C THR A 173 -0.94 -2.75 -9.61
N THR A 174 -1.02 -3.64 -8.63
CA THR A 174 -0.32 -3.48 -7.35
C THR A 174 0.00 -4.82 -6.70
N GLY A 175 0.79 -4.77 -5.64
CA GLY A 175 1.14 -5.92 -4.82
C GLY A 175 2.13 -5.50 -3.75
N PHE A 176 2.33 -6.34 -2.74
CA PHE A 176 3.24 -6.06 -1.65
C PHE A 176 4.11 -7.28 -1.32
N SER A 177 5.28 -7.03 -0.74
CA SER A 177 6.17 -8.10 -0.28
C SER A 177 5.73 -8.67 1.07
N ARG A 178 6.46 -9.68 1.54
CA ARG A 178 6.55 -10.02 2.95
C ARG A 178 7.01 -8.80 3.76
N ILE A 179 6.70 -8.79 5.06
CA ILE A 179 7.09 -7.72 6.00
C ILE A 179 8.14 -8.26 6.97
N GLN A 180 9.25 -7.54 7.13
CA GLN A 180 10.22 -7.79 8.20
C GLN A 180 9.92 -6.90 9.38
N PHE A 181 9.83 -7.50 10.57
CA PHE A 181 9.62 -6.81 11.83
C PHE A 181 10.83 -6.86 12.74
N ASP A 182 10.86 -5.96 13.71
CA ASP A 182 11.66 -6.14 14.92
C ASP A 182 10.99 -7.15 15.88
N THR A 183 11.74 -7.67 16.85
CA THR A 183 11.26 -8.67 17.83
C THR A 183 10.12 -8.15 18.70
N THR A 184 10.02 -6.83 18.92
CA THR A 184 8.93 -6.22 19.69
C THR A 184 7.65 -6.06 18.87
N LYS A 185 7.70 -6.29 17.55
CA LYS A 185 6.58 -6.08 16.62
C LYS A 185 6.04 -4.65 16.71
N SER A 186 6.96 -3.69 16.72
CA SER A 186 6.66 -2.25 16.79
C SER A 186 7.13 -1.49 15.54
N TYR A 187 8.06 -2.06 14.79
CA TYR A 187 8.63 -1.49 13.58
C TYR A 187 8.69 -2.55 12.49
N GLY A 188 8.54 -2.13 11.25
CA GLY A 188 8.67 -3.04 10.12
C GLY A 188 9.00 -2.36 8.81
N ILE A 189 9.36 -3.18 7.83
CA ILE A 189 9.66 -2.77 6.47
C ILE A 189 8.99 -3.72 5.47
N LEU A 190 8.47 -3.15 4.39
CA LEU A 190 7.93 -3.89 3.25
C LEU A 190 8.15 -3.13 1.95
N HIS A 191 7.96 -3.83 0.83
CA HIS A 191 7.90 -3.25 -0.51
C HIS A 191 6.48 -3.27 -1.03
N SER A 192 6.10 -2.20 -1.70
CA SER A 192 4.90 -2.18 -2.53
C SER A 192 5.09 -1.22 -3.69
N GLY A 193 4.16 -1.23 -4.63
CA GLY A 193 4.26 -0.38 -5.81
C GLY A 193 2.95 -0.36 -6.57
N PHE A 194 2.90 0.55 -7.53
CA PHE A 194 1.72 0.75 -8.37
C PHE A 194 2.16 0.86 -9.83
N GLY A 195 1.56 0.04 -10.69
CA GLY A 195 1.68 0.12 -12.14
C GLY A 195 0.43 0.77 -12.72
N CYS A 196 0.61 1.59 -13.75
CA CYS A 196 -0.43 2.39 -14.40
C CYS A 196 -0.33 2.37 -15.93
N GLY A 197 0.52 1.49 -16.49
CA GLY A 197 0.79 1.41 -17.92
C GLY A 197 2.13 0.72 -18.21
N LYS A 198 2.49 0.63 -19.49
CA LYS A 198 3.75 -0.01 -19.94
C LYS A 198 5.00 0.67 -19.42
N LEU A 199 4.99 1.99 -19.37
CA LEU A 199 6.08 2.88 -18.95
C LEU A 199 5.66 3.72 -17.74
N CYS A 200 4.76 3.16 -16.93
CA CYS A 200 4.12 3.86 -15.84
C CYS A 200 4.07 2.90 -14.67
N GLY A 201 5.00 3.07 -13.75
CA GLY A 201 5.10 2.23 -12.57
C GLY A 201 6.08 2.79 -11.57
N THR A 202 5.75 2.66 -10.29
CA THR A 202 6.62 3.05 -9.18
C THR A 202 6.69 1.95 -8.15
N GLY A 203 7.89 1.74 -7.60
CA GLY A 203 8.14 0.82 -6.50
C GLY A 203 8.69 1.58 -5.30
N PHE A 204 8.19 1.25 -4.12
CA PHE A 204 8.52 1.90 -2.87
C PHE A 204 9.02 0.90 -1.84
N ARG A 205 10.06 1.32 -1.12
CA ARG A 205 10.42 0.81 0.20
C ARG A 205 9.61 1.56 1.25
N ILE A 206 8.94 0.82 2.13
CA ILE A 206 7.96 1.37 3.05
C ILE A 206 8.35 0.96 4.46
N PHE A 207 8.61 1.96 5.31
CA PHE A 207 8.81 1.79 6.74
C PHE A 207 7.49 2.00 7.44
N ILE A 208 7.15 1.07 8.32
CA ILE A 208 5.93 1.11 9.13
C ILE A 208 6.32 1.08 10.60
N LYS A 209 5.50 1.72 11.43
CA LYS A 209 5.64 1.65 12.88
C LYS A 209 4.28 1.50 13.55
N LYS A 210 4.31 0.98 14.77
CA LYS A 210 3.14 0.88 15.62
C LYS A 210 3.05 2.12 16.49
N GLU A 211 1.96 2.86 16.38
CA GLU A 211 1.68 4.05 17.15
C GLU A 211 0.26 3.95 17.73
N ASN A 212 0.12 4.13 19.05
CA ASN A 212 -1.17 4.03 19.75
C ASN A 212 -1.95 2.74 19.45
N GLY A 213 -1.21 1.62 19.30
CA GLY A 213 -1.80 0.31 19.03
C GLY A 213 -2.13 0.04 17.56
N LYS A 214 -1.94 1.01 16.66
CA LYS A 214 -2.22 0.88 15.21
C LYS A 214 -0.94 0.95 14.40
N TRP A 215 -0.92 0.27 13.25
CA TRP A 215 0.16 0.37 12.29
C TRP A 215 -0.05 1.55 11.36
N ILE A 216 0.99 2.36 11.22
CA ILE A 216 1.02 3.51 10.31
C ILE A 216 2.22 3.42 9.38
N ILE A 217 2.09 4.04 8.21
CA ILE A 217 3.22 4.27 7.31
C ILE A 217 4.02 5.44 7.87
N GLU A 218 5.27 5.16 8.25
CA GLU A 218 6.20 6.18 8.74
C GLU A 218 6.87 6.89 7.58
N LYS A 219 7.32 6.11 6.57
CA LYS A 219 8.05 6.65 5.44
C LYS A 219 7.93 5.75 4.22
N MET A 220 7.81 6.38 3.06
CA MET A 220 7.96 5.74 1.75
C MET A 220 9.18 6.32 1.03
N ILE A 221 10.00 5.45 0.45
CA ILE A 221 11.17 5.81 -0.35
C ILE A 221 11.00 5.18 -1.73
N LEU A 222 11.02 6.00 -2.78
CA LEU A 222 10.99 5.56 -4.16
C LEU A 222 12.28 4.80 -4.49
N ILE A 223 12.15 3.58 -5.01
CA ILE A 223 13.28 2.70 -5.33
C ILE A 223 13.28 2.21 -6.78
N GLU A 224 12.12 2.23 -7.45
CA GLU A 224 11.96 1.74 -8.83
C GLU A 224 11.02 2.68 -9.59
N ILE A 225 11.35 2.99 -10.85
CA ILE A 225 10.53 3.72 -11.81
C ILE A 225 10.58 2.94 -13.12
N ALA A 226 9.42 2.66 -13.72
CA ALA A 226 9.30 2.00 -15.01
C ALA A 226 9.34 3.00 -16.18
#